data_AF-A0A1F4QMX2-F1
#
_entry.id   AF-A0A1F4QMX2-F1
#
_cell.length_a   1.000
_cell.length_b   1.000
_cell.length_c   1.000
_cell.angle_alpha   90.00
_cell.angle_beta   90.00
_cell.angle_gamma   90.00
#
_symmetry.space_group_name_H-M   'P 1'
#
loop_
_entity.id
_entity.type
_entity.pdbx_description
1 polymer ?
#
loop_
_entity_poly.entity_id
_entity_poly.type
_entity_poly.pdbx_seq_one_letter_code
_entity_poly.pdbx_strand_id
1 'polypeptide(L)' 'MWLLAAAQPVGAAGDPFEALGSQAIPEPAPSPSLSLPDLTGRVVAIPEEFRGKVVLLGFFTTT' A
#
# COMPACT_ATOMS: atom_id res chain seq x y z
N MET A 1 -12.45 38.15 20.07
CA MET A 1 -11.19 38.05 19.31
C MET A 1 -11.10 36.63 18.77
N TRP A 2 -11.28 36.42 17.46
CA TRP A 2 -11.27 35.09 16.86
C TRP A 2 -9.85 34.78 16.39
N LEU A 3 -9.27 33.68 16.86
CA LEU A 3 -8.00 33.15 16.34
C LEU A 3 -8.30 32.39 15.04
N LEU A 4 -7.80 32.87 13.91
CA LEU A 4 -7.69 32.06 12.69
C LEU A 4 -6.52 31.08 12.90
N ALA A 5 -6.81 29.80 13.01
CA ALA A 5 -5.80 28.76 12.86
C ALA A 5 -5.36 28.74 11.39
N ALA A 6 -4.16 29.22 11.11
CA ALA A 6 -3.56 29.07 9.79
C ALA A 6 -3.31 27.58 9.52
N ALA A 7 -4.04 27.02 8.56
CA ALA A 7 -3.76 25.69 8.03
C ALA A 7 -2.30 25.67 7.54
N GLN A 8 -1.45 24.90 8.22
CA GLN A 8 -0.10 24.66 7.74
C GLN A 8 -0.21 23.87 6.44
N PRO A 9 0.50 24.27 5.36
CA PRO A 9 0.60 23.42 4.19
C PRO A 9 1.22 22.11 4.66
N VAL A 10 0.46 21.02 4.56
CA VAL A 10 1.03 19.68 4.65
C VAL A 10 1.99 19.61 3.47
N GLY A 11 3.27 19.86 3.72
CA GLY A 11 4.31 19.68 2.73
C GLY A 11 4.11 18.28 2.17
N ALA A 12 3.93 18.20 0.85
CA ALA A 12 3.76 16.92 0.18
C ALA A 12 4.93 16.04 0.63
N ALA A 13 4.64 15.01 1.43
CA ALA A 13 5.62 13.98 1.69
C ALA A 13 6.10 13.49 0.33
N GLY A 14 7.42 13.45 0.12
CA GLY A 14 7.99 12.90 -1.11
C GLY A 14 7.37 11.53 -1.39
N ASP A 15 7.33 11.13 -2.66
CA ASP A 15 6.68 9.88 -3.04
C ASP A 15 7.26 8.72 -2.20
N PRO A 16 6.45 8.06 -1.34
CA PRO A 16 6.94 6.97 -0.52
C PRO A 16 7.51 5.82 -1.36
N PHE A 17 7.10 5.69 -2.62
CA PHE A 17 7.59 4.69 -3.56
C PHE A 17 8.98 5.01 -4.11
N GLU A 18 9.34 6.29 -4.23
CA GLU A 18 10.71 6.70 -4.59
C GLU A 18 11.69 6.38 -3.47
N ALA A 19 11.32 6.65 -2.22
CA ALA A 19 12.16 6.34 -1.04
C ALA A 19 12.42 4.83 -0.89
N LEU A 20 11.51 3.98 -1.39
CA LEU A 20 11.65 2.53 -1.40
C LEU A 20 12.45 2.01 -2.60
N GLY A 21 12.90 2.88 -3.52
CA GLY A 21 13.60 2.47 -4.75
C GLY A 21 12.75 1.60 -5.66
N SER A 22 11.43 1.75 -5.60
CA SER A 22 10.51 0.91 -6.37
C SER A 22 10.51 1.29 -7.86
N GLN A 23 10.37 0.27 -8.73
CA GLN A 23 10.09 0.50 -10.14
C GLN A 23 8.58 0.39 -10.38
N ALA A 24 8.03 1.43 -11.00
CA ALA A 24 6.66 1.38 -11.50
C ALA A 24 6.56 0.31 -12.61
N ILE A 25 5.47 -0.46 -12.58
CA ILE A 25 5.10 -1.29 -13.71
C ILE A 25 4.66 -0.32 -14.84
N PRO A 26 5.26 -0.40 -16.05
CA PRO A 26 5.07 0.60 -17.10
C PRO A 26 3.63 0.70 -17.60
N GLU A 27 2.85 -0.38 -17.46
CA GLU A 27 1.43 -0.41 -17.80
C GLU A 27 0.63 -0.98 -16.60
N PRO A 28 -0.49 -0.34 -16.21
CA PRO A 28 -1.34 -0.87 -15.14
C PRO A 28 -1.82 -2.27 -15.46
N ALA A 29 -1.37 -3.26 -14.69
CA ALA A 29 -1.84 -4.63 -14.78
C ALA A 29 -2.95 -4.88 -13.74
N PRO A 30 -3.91 -5.77 -14.03
CA PRO A 30 -4.86 -6.22 -13.01
C PRO A 30 -4.10 -6.87 -11.85
N SER A 31 -4.59 -6.66 -10.62
CA SER A 31 -4.04 -7.34 -9.45
C SER A 31 -4.08 -8.85 -9.66
N PRO A 32 -2.99 -9.59 -9.37
CA PRO A 32 -3.01 -11.04 -9.43
C PRO A 32 -4.03 -11.61 -8.44
N SER A 33 -4.71 -12.68 -8.85
CA SER A 33 -5.58 -13.49 -7.98
C SER A 33 -4.72 -14.33 -7.04
N LEU A 34 -4.28 -13.73 -5.94
CA LEU A 34 -3.50 -14.39 -4.88
C LEU A 34 -4.40 -14.80 -3.72
N SER A 35 -4.30 -16.07 -3.35
CA SER A 35 -4.87 -16.62 -2.12
C SER A 35 -3.77 -17.22 -1.28
N LEU A 36 -3.59 -16.72 -0.06
CA LEU A 36 -2.53 -17.14 0.86
C LEU A 36 -3.13 -17.45 2.24
N PRO A 37 -2.62 -18.46 2.97
CA PRO A 37 -2.99 -18.63 4.37
C PRO A 37 -2.41 -17.48 5.19
N ASP A 38 -3.21 -16.91 6.07
CA ASP A 38 -2.71 -16.02 7.10
C ASP A 38 -2.00 -16.80 8.23
N LEU A 39 -1.47 -16.07 9.22
CA LEU A 39 -0.75 -16.67 10.35
C LEU A 39 -1.62 -17.58 11.23
N THR A 40 -2.95 -17.54 11.08
CA THR A 40 -3.91 -18.41 11.77
C THR A 40 -4.33 -19.61 10.92
N GLY A 41 -3.86 -19.69 9.67
CA GLY A 41 -4.21 -20.73 8.71
C GLY A 41 -5.51 -20.45 7.94
N ARG A 42 -6.15 -19.30 8.14
CA ARG A 42 -7.32 -18.89 7.34
C ARG A 42 -6.85 -18.44 5.96
N VAL A 43 -7.47 -18.97 4.93
CA VAL A 43 -7.16 -18.56 3.55
C VAL A 43 -7.73 -17.16 3.30
N VAL A 44 -6.86 -16.27 2.82
CA VAL A 44 -7.18 -14.88 2.48
C VAL A 44 -7.00 -14.67 0.98
N ALA A 45 -8.08 -14.27 0.30
CA ALA A 45 -8.05 -13.85 -1.10
C ALA A 45 -7.78 -12.34 -1.20
N ILE A 46 -6.57 -11.96 -1.62
CA ILE A 46 -6.08 -10.58 -1.57
C ILE A 46 -6.96 -9.60 -2.37
N PRO A 47 -7.37 -9.88 -3.64
CA PRO A 47 -8.14 -8.91 -4.41
C PRO A 47 -9.54 -8.62 -3.86
N GLU A 48 -10.12 -9.60 -3.16
CA GLU A 48 -11.49 -9.54 -2.64
C GLU A 48 -11.52 -8.88 -1.27
N GLU A 49 -10.64 -9.30 -0.35
CA GLU A 49 -10.59 -8.75 1.02
C GLU A 49 -10.08 -7.30 1.07
N PHE A 50 -9.24 -6.89 0.12
CA PHE A 50 -8.61 -5.56 0.12
C PHE A 50 -9.09 -4.63 -1.01
N ARG A 51 -10.26 -4.88 -1.58
CA ARG A 51 -10.83 -4.04 -2.64
C ARG A 51 -10.86 -2.56 -2.21
N GLY A 52 -10.37 -1.68 -3.10
CA GLY A 52 -10.33 -0.23 -2.88
C GLY A 52 -9.20 0.25 -1.97
N LYS A 53 -8.27 -0.63 -1.59
CA LYS A 53 -7.08 -0.30 -0.81
C LYS A 53 -5.82 -0.44 -1.66
N VAL A 54 -4.82 0.38 -1.37
CA VAL A 54 -3.45 0.17 -1.86
C VAL A 54 -2.80 -0.87 -0.97
N VAL A 55 -2.30 -1.96 -1.56
CA VAL A 55 -1.69 -3.08 -0.85
C VAL A 55 -0.22 -3.20 -1.24
N LEU A 56 0.65 -3.33 -0.23
CA LEU A 56 2.07 -3.66 -0.41
C LEU A 56 2.28 -5.13 -0.06
N LEU A 57 2.79 -5.92 -1.01
CA LEU A 57 3.14 -7.33 -0.80
C LEU A 57 4.64 -7.44 -0.53
N GLY A 58 5.00 -7.82 0.69
CA GLY A 58 6.37 -8.11 1.08
C GLY A 58 6.70 -9.59 0.93
N PHE A 59 7.65 -9.92 0.06
CA PHE A 59 8.20 -11.27 -0.08
C PHE A 59 9.51 -11.38 0.69
N PHE A 60 9.63 -12.35 1.59
CA PHE A 60 10.83 -12.59 2.38
C PHE A 60 11.06 -14.08 2.58
N THR A 61 12.30 -14.45 2.93
CA THR A 61 12.68 -15.81 3.33
C THR A 61 13.41 -15.76 4.67
N THR A 62 13.34 -16.84 5.44
CA THR A 62 14.03 -16.99 6.73
C THR A 62 15.22 -17.95 6.67
N THR A 63 15.55 -18.45 5.48
CA THR A 63 16.64 -19.41 5.21
C THR A 63 18.00 -18.74 5.12
#